data_AF-A0AAC9I4Z0-F1
#
_entry.id   AF-A0AAC9I4Z0-F1
#
_cell.length_a   1.000
_cell.length_b   1.000
_cell.length_c   1.000
_cell.angle_alpha   90.00
_cell.angle_beta   90.00
_cell.angle_gamma   90.00
#
_symmetry.space_group_name_H-M   'P 1'
#
loop_
_entity.id
_entity.type
_entity.pdbx_description
1 polymer ?
#
loop_
_entity_poly.entity_id
_entity_poly.type
_entity_poly.pdbx_seq_one_letter_code
_entity_poly.pdbx_strand_id
1 'polypeptide(L)'
;MKKAFLTLLLITNLNLVFSQETNSAYDEKLAKSLNADERGMKQYVFCILKTGSNTTATAEEKNNLFKGHMDNITRLAKEGKLVLAGPFMKNDRNYRGIYIFNVATIEEAKALVATDPAVKANIFEVELTPWYGTAALQETLKIHEKITKK
;
A
#
# COMPACT_ATOMS: atom_id res chain seq x y z
N MET A 1 -19.21 30.97 76.58
CA MET A 1 -20.29 31.28 75.60
C MET A 1 -19.61 31.66 74.29
N LYS A 2 -19.51 30.73 73.32
CA LYS A 2 -20.20 30.77 72.00
C LYS A 2 -20.12 32.19 71.38
N LYS A 3 -19.45 32.47 70.25
CA LYS A 3 -19.47 31.83 68.92
C LYS A 3 -18.17 32.27 68.18
N ALA A 4 -17.33 31.42 67.57
CA ALA A 4 -17.49 30.70 66.28
C ALA A 4 -17.92 31.65 65.14
N PHE A 5 -17.28 31.74 63.97
CA PHE A 5 -16.17 31.03 63.36
C PHE A 5 -15.69 31.92 62.19
N LEU A 6 -14.38 31.91 61.95
CA LEU A 6 -13.69 32.55 60.84
C LEU A 6 -13.97 31.78 59.55
N THR A 7 -14.47 32.43 58.50
CA THR A 7 -14.39 31.84 57.15
C THR A 7 -14.19 32.92 56.09
N LEU A 8 -12.91 33.17 55.79
CA LEU A 8 -12.44 33.83 54.59
C LEU A 8 -12.76 32.91 53.40
N LEU A 9 -13.71 33.30 52.55
CA LEU A 9 -14.09 32.53 51.37
C LEU A 9 -13.00 32.71 50.29
N LEU A 10 -11.96 31.89 50.36
CA LEU A 10 -10.91 31.80 49.35
C LEU A 10 -11.51 31.15 48.10
N ILE A 11 -11.74 31.94 47.06
CA ILE A 11 -12.14 31.47 45.72
C ILE A 11 -10.94 30.73 45.12
N THR A 12 -10.80 29.45 45.44
CA THR A 12 -9.91 28.56 44.70
C THR A 12 -10.62 28.15 43.43
N ASN A 13 -10.34 28.89 42.34
CA ASN A 13 -10.55 28.39 40.99
C ASN A 13 -9.73 27.11 40.85
N LEU A 14 -10.37 25.95 41.05
CA LEU A 14 -9.86 24.70 40.51
C LEU A 14 -9.93 24.85 38.99
N ASN A 15 -8.86 25.38 38.39
CA ASN A 15 -8.52 24.99 37.04
C ASN A 15 -8.21 23.49 37.15
N LEU A 16 -9.24 22.67 36.96
CA LEU A 16 -9.08 21.32 36.44
C LEU A 16 -8.35 21.51 35.12
N VAL A 17 -7.02 21.51 35.19
CA VAL A 17 -6.18 21.16 34.06
C VAL A 17 -6.64 19.76 33.71
N PHE A 18 -7.61 19.66 32.80
CA PHE A 18 -7.71 18.52 31.93
C PHE A 18 -6.32 18.42 31.31
N SER A 19 -5.47 17.59 31.90
CA SER A 19 -4.43 16.92 31.13
C SER A 19 -5.21 16.32 29.98
N GLN A 20 -5.18 16.97 28.81
CA GLN A 20 -5.51 16.29 27.58
C GLN A 20 -4.56 15.09 27.62
N GLU A 21 -5.12 13.89 27.81
CA GLU A 21 -4.37 12.70 27.49
C GLU A 21 -3.87 12.92 26.07
N THR A 22 -2.58 13.14 25.91
CA THR A 22 -1.93 12.91 24.63
C THR A 22 -1.90 11.40 24.44
N ASN A 23 -3.08 10.78 24.33
CA ASN A 23 -3.26 9.48 23.74
C ASN A 23 -2.96 9.70 22.25
N SER A 24 -1.67 9.83 21.96
CA SER A 24 -1.17 9.95 20.61
C SER A 24 -1.60 8.67 19.90
N ALA A 25 -2.66 8.76 19.09
CA ALA A 25 -3.15 7.70 18.21
C ALA A 25 -2.11 7.27 17.14
N TYR A 26 -0.87 7.72 17.28
CA TYR A 26 0.27 7.47 16.41
C TYR A 26 1.14 6.34 16.98
N ASP A 27 1.28 5.28 16.20
CA ASP A 27 2.19 4.16 16.47
C ASP A 27 3.52 4.39 15.74
N GLU A 28 4.51 4.94 16.46
CA GLU A 28 5.84 5.25 15.92
C GLU A 28 6.59 4.00 15.42
N LYS A 29 6.42 2.86 16.11
CA LYS A 29 7.10 1.62 15.71
C LYS A 29 6.54 1.11 14.40
N LEU A 30 5.22 1.13 14.25
CA LEU A 30 4.56 0.75 13.00
C LEU A 30 4.96 1.71 11.88
N ALA A 31 4.90 3.02 12.10
CA ALA A 31 5.28 4.03 11.12
C ALA A 31 6.70 3.79 10.59
N LYS A 32 7.67 3.57 11.50
CA LYS A 32 9.06 3.24 11.13
C LYS A 32 9.14 1.93 10.36
N SER A 33 8.43 0.87 10.78
CA SER A 33 8.47 -0.43 10.10
C SER A 33 7.90 -0.40 8.68
N LEU A 34 6.98 0.52 8.41
CA LEU A 34 6.37 0.71 7.10
C LEU A 34 7.15 1.73 6.24
N ASN A 35 8.17 2.37 6.79
CA ASN A 35 8.88 3.51 6.22
C ASN A 35 7.94 4.67 5.88
N ALA A 36 7.00 4.96 6.78
CA ALA A 36 6.07 6.06 6.65
C ALA A 36 6.74 7.38 7.06
N ASP A 37 6.43 8.46 6.35
CA ASP A 37 6.75 9.82 6.76
C ASP A 37 5.77 10.33 7.84
N GLU A 38 5.91 11.60 8.23
CA GLU A 38 5.08 12.25 9.25
C GLU A 38 3.58 12.24 8.92
N ARG A 39 3.19 12.01 7.65
CA ARG A 39 1.80 11.93 7.20
C ARG A 39 1.29 10.49 7.12
N GLY A 40 2.11 9.49 7.46
CA GLY A 40 1.75 8.09 7.28
C GLY A 40 1.91 7.60 5.83
N MET A 41 2.71 8.28 5.02
CA MET A 41 2.80 8.07 3.57
C MET A 41 4.24 7.70 3.16
N LYS A 42 4.42 7.18 1.95
CA LYS A 42 5.74 6.93 1.37
C LYS A 42 5.70 6.91 -0.16
N GLN A 43 6.88 6.89 -0.76
CA GLN A 43 7.05 6.69 -2.20
C GLN A 43 6.96 5.19 -2.57
N TYR A 44 6.30 4.95 -3.69
CA TYR A 44 6.11 3.69 -4.39
C TYR A 44 6.39 3.89 -5.87
N VAL A 45 6.30 2.82 -6.66
CA VAL A 45 6.16 2.92 -8.12
C VAL A 45 4.82 2.35 -8.54
N PHE A 46 3.99 3.20 -9.14
CA PHE A 46 2.75 2.82 -9.78
C PHE A 46 3.01 2.30 -11.19
N CYS A 47 2.32 1.22 -11.55
CA CYS A 47 2.42 0.60 -12.86
C CYS A 47 1.04 0.49 -13.49
N ILE A 48 0.93 0.83 -14.77
CA ILE A 48 -0.19 0.43 -15.62
C ILE A 48 0.29 -0.69 -16.54
N LEU A 49 -0.45 -1.79 -16.59
CA LEU A 49 -0.31 -2.82 -17.62
C LEU A 49 -1.24 -2.51 -18.79
N LYS A 50 -0.72 -2.56 -20.02
CA LYS A 50 -1.45 -2.40 -21.27
C LYS A 50 -1.29 -3.65 -22.13
N THR A 51 -2.20 -3.86 -23.09
CA THR A 51 -1.98 -4.92 -24.11
C THR A 51 -0.73 -4.58 -24.90
N GLY A 52 0.22 -5.52 -24.96
CA GLY A 52 1.46 -5.35 -25.68
C GLY A 52 1.38 -5.72 -27.15
N SER A 53 2.51 -5.56 -27.85
CA SER A 53 2.64 -5.75 -29.29
C SER A 53 2.61 -7.21 -29.78
N ASN A 54 2.78 -8.21 -28.91
CA ASN A 54 2.75 -9.62 -29.34
C ASN A 54 1.33 -10.11 -29.60
N THR A 55 0.96 -10.15 -30.88
CA THR A 55 -0.35 -10.62 -31.35
C THR A 55 -0.33 -12.06 -31.88
N THR A 56 0.86 -12.68 -32.00
CA THR A 56 1.05 -13.97 -32.67
C THR A 56 1.04 -15.16 -31.71
N ALA A 57 1.14 -14.93 -30.40
CA ALA A 57 1.11 -16.01 -29.41
C ALA A 57 -0.20 -16.83 -29.50
N THR A 58 -0.03 -18.15 -29.56
CA THR A 58 -1.11 -19.14 -29.55
C THR A 58 -1.87 -19.12 -28.23
N ALA A 59 -3.04 -19.76 -28.20
CA ALA A 59 -3.82 -19.89 -26.97
C ALA A 59 -3.05 -20.66 -25.87
N GLU A 60 -2.31 -21.71 -26.26
CA GLU A 60 -1.51 -22.50 -25.33
C GLU A 60 -0.35 -21.68 -24.73
N GLU A 61 0.39 -20.95 -25.57
CA GLU A 61 1.46 -20.06 -25.10
C GLU A 61 0.91 -18.98 -24.16
N LYS A 62 -0.21 -18.34 -24.52
CA LYS A 62 -0.86 -17.34 -23.66
C LYS A 62 -1.21 -17.94 -22.30
N ASN A 63 -1.82 -19.12 -22.26
CA ASN A 63 -2.17 -19.78 -20.99
C ASN A 63 -0.94 -20.03 -20.11
N ASN A 64 0.17 -20.50 -20.69
CA ASN A 64 1.42 -20.73 -19.97
C ASN A 64 2.03 -19.41 -19.45
N LEU A 65 2.04 -18.37 -20.27
CA LEU A 65 2.52 -17.04 -19.89
C LEU A 65 1.66 -16.44 -18.77
N PHE A 66 0.33 -16.57 -18.84
CA PHE A 66 -0.58 -16.08 -17.81
C PHE A 66 -0.46 -16.85 -16.50
N LYS A 67 -0.22 -18.16 -16.54
CA LYS A 67 0.11 -18.94 -15.34
C LYS A 67 1.35 -18.37 -14.66
N GLY A 68 2.44 -18.20 -15.42
CA GLY A 68 3.68 -17.63 -14.90
C GLY A 68 3.54 -16.18 -14.42
N HIS A 69 2.68 -15.38 -15.06
CA HIS A 69 2.31 -14.04 -14.62
C HIS A 69 1.65 -14.05 -13.22
N MET A 70 0.67 -14.94 -13.01
CA MET A 70 0.00 -15.07 -11.70
C MET A 70 0.94 -15.61 -10.61
N ASP A 71 1.82 -16.55 -10.97
CA ASP A 71 2.85 -17.06 -10.06
C ASP A 71 3.83 -15.94 -9.66
N ASN A 72 4.21 -15.09 -10.62
CA ASN A 72 5.06 -13.92 -10.38
C ASN A 72 4.40 -12.90 -9.45
N ILE A 73 3.12 -12.55 -9.67
CA ILE A 73 2.36 -11.67 -8.78
C ILE A 73 2.33 -12.23 -7.36
N THR A 74 2.01 -13.52 -7.22
CA THR A 74 1.93 -14.19 -5.91
C THR A 74 3.27 -14.16 -5.18
N ARG A 75 4.37 -14.42 -5.89
CA ARG A 75 5.72 -14.37 -5.34
C ARG A 75 6.06 -12.94 -4.88
N LEU A 76 5.86 -11.94 -5.72
CA LEU A 76 6.18 -10.54 -5.39
C LEU A 76 5.34 -10.00 -4.23
N ALA A 77 4.08 -10.42 -4.11
CA ALA A 77 3.24 -10.09 -2.97
C ALA A 77 3.77 -10.72 -1.67
N LYS A 78 4.16 -12.00 -1.70
CA LYS A 78 4.79 -12.68 -0.55
C LYS A 78 6.13 -12.04 -0.13
N GLU A 79 6.91 -11.57 -1.09
CA GLU A 79 8.16 -10.84 -0.85
C GLU A 79 7.92 -9.39 -0.36
N GLY A 80 6.67 -8.93 -0.29
CA GLY A 80 6.33 -7.56 0.10
C GLY A 80 6.75 -6.49 -0.92
N LYS A 81 7.16 -6.91 -2.12
CA LYS A 81 7.59 -6.03 -3.23
C LYS A 81 6.43 -5.49 -4.05
N LEU A 82 5.30 -6.19 -4.03
CA LEU A 82 4.06 -5.80 -4.70
C LEU A 82 2.94 -5.71 -3.66
N VAL A 83 2.49 -4.48 -3.36
CA VAL A 83 1.49 -4.25 -2.29
C VAL A 83 0.07 -4.17 -2.82
N LEU A 84 -0.10 -4.02 -4.13
CA LEU A 84 -1.39 -4.06 -4.80
C LEU A 84 -1.21 -4.58 -6.22
N ALA A 85 -2.08 -5.51 -6.60
CA ALA A 85 -2.22 -5.97 -7.98
C ALA A 85 -3.70 -6.19 -8.30
N GLY A 86 -4.14 -5.78 -9.48
CA GLY A 86 -5.51 -6.03 -9.90
C GLY A 86 -5.76 -5.69 -11.36
N PRO A 87 -6.69 -6.41 -12.02
CA PRO A 87 -7.08 -6.09 -13.38
C PRO A 87 -7.96 -4.84 -13.41
N PHE A 88 -7.88 -4.11 -14.52
CA PHE A 88 -8.96 -3.18 -14.85
C PHE A 88 -10.17 -3.96 -15.36
N MET A 89 -11.36 -3.47 -15.05
CA MET A 89 -12.58 -3.90 -15.74
C MET A 89 -12.55 -3.43 -17.20
N LYS A 90 -13.54 -3.86 -17.99
CA LYS A 90 -13.68 -3.42 -19.39
C LYS A 90 -13.60 -1.89 -19.48
N ASN A 91 -12.68 -1.41 -20.32
CA ASN A 91 -12.41 0.00 -20.54
C ASN A 91 -11.98 0.23 -22.00
N ASP A 92 -11.97 1.49 -22.41
CA ASP A 92 -11.63 1.98 -23.75
C ASP A 92 -10.15 2.39 -23.90
N ARG A 93 -9.33 2.22 -22.85
CA ARG A 93 -7.95 2.72 -22.78
C ARG A 93 -6.88 1.66 -23.02
N ASN A 94 -7.29 0.46 -23.42
CA ASN A 94 -6.41 -0.71 -23.54
C ASN A 94 -5.71 -1.10 -22.22
N TYR A 95 -6.27 -0.69 -21.08
CA TYR A 95 -5.67 -1.00 -19.78
C TYR A 95 -6.08 -2.40 -19.33
N ARG A 96 -5.11 -3.13 -18.81
CA ARG A 96 -5.24 -4.53 -18.40
C ARG A 96 -5.20 -4.70 -16.89
N GLY A 97 -4.33 -3.96 -16.21
CA GLY A 97 -4.24 -3.99 -14.77
C GLY A 97 -3.34 -2.91 -14.21
N ILE A 98 -3.22 -2.89 -12.89
CA ILE A 98 -2.29 -2.03 -12.16
C ILE A 98 -1.43 -2.83 -11.21
N TYR A 99 -0.24 -2.30 -10.95
CA TYR A 99 0.60 -2.66 -9.82
C TYR A 99 0.97 -1.45 -8.99
N ILE A 100 1.18 -1.67 -7.69
CA ILE A 100 1.89 -0.73 -6.82
C ILE A 100 3.07 -1.48 -6.22
N PHE A 101 4.28 -1.14 -6.68
CA PHE A 101 5.52 -1.72 -6.21
C PHE A 101 6.04 -0.96 -4.98
N ASN A 102 6.40 -1.69 -3.93
CA ASN A 102 7.02 -1.19 -2.70
C ASN A 102 8.54 -1.04 -2.88
N VAL A 103 8.90 -0.15 -3.79
CA VAL A 103 10.28 0.22 -4.15
C VAL A 103 10.37 1.73 -4.34
N ALA A 104 11.57 2.29 -4.22
CA ALA A 104 11.76 3.73 -4.28
C ALA A 104 11.94 4.24 -5.72
N THR A 105 12.45 3.40 -6.62
CA THR A 105 12.90 3.85 -7.95
C THR A 105 12.22 3.09 -9.09
N ILE A 106 12.12 3.74 -10.25
CA ILE A 106 11.63 3.11 -11.48
C ILE A 106 12.55 1.93 -11.88
N GLU A 107 13.85 2.04 -11.64
CA GLU A 107 14.85 1.03 -11.97
C GLU A 107 14.59 -0.28 -11.21
N GLU A 108 14.31 -0.19 -9.91
CA GLU A 108 13.90 -1.34 -9.11
C GLU A 108 12.59 -1.94 -9.62
N ALA A 109 11.59 -1.11 -9.93
CA ALA A 109 10.31 -1.57 -10.47
C ALA A 109 10.48 -2.25 -11.84
N LYS A 110 11.35 -1.73 -12.72
CA LYS A 110 11.70 -2.36 -14.00
C LYS A 110 12.32 -3.74 -13.80
N ALA A 111 13.20 -3.90 -12.82
CA ALA A 111 13.79 -5.20 -12.50
C ALA A 111 12.72 -6.21 -12.04
N LEU A 112 11.74 -5.78 -11.23
CA LEU A 112 10.63 -6.63 -10.80
C LEU A 112 9.67 -6.97 -11.95
N VAL A 113 9.33 -6.00 -12.80
CA VAL A 113 8.52 -6.23 -13.99
C VAL A 113 9.21 -7.20 -14.95
N ALA A 114 10.53 -7.08 -15.11
CA ALA A 114 11.31 -7.95 -15.96
C ALA A 114 11.37 -9.41 -15.49
N THR A 115 10.79 -9.77 -14.33
CA THR A 115 10.63 -11.19 -13.94
C THR A 115 9.33 -11.81 -14.45
N ASP A 116 8.40 -11.01 -14.97
CA ASP A 116 7.10 -11.45 -15.47
C ASP A 116 7.20 -12.02 -16.89
N PRO A 117 6.83 -13.31 -17.11
CA PRO A 117 6.92 -13.91 -18.44
C PRO A 117 5.97 -13.26 -19.45
N ALA A 118 4.79 -12.78 -19.04
CA ALA A 118 3.86 -12.10 -19.95
C ALA A 118 4.41 -10.75 -20.42
N VAL A 119 5.17 -10.06 -19.58
CA VAL A 119 5.87 -8.82 -19.97
C VAL A 119 7.07 -9.15 -20.87
N LYS A 120 7.90 -10.14 -20.51
CA LYS A 120 9.03 -10.59 -21.35
C LYS A 120 8.61 -10.98 -22.76
N ALA A 121 7.44 -11.62 -22.89
CA ALA A 121 6.89 -12.05 -24.16
C ALA A 121 6.14 -10.94 -24.91
N ASN A 122 6.15 -9.70 -24.42
CA ASN A 122 5.41 -8.56 -24.96
C ASN A 122 3.88 -8.80 -25.09
N ILE A 123 3.33 -9.69 -24.26
CA ILE A 123 1.86 -9.81 -24.08
C ILE A 123 1.35 -8.57 -23.33
N PHE A 124 2.15 -8.08 -22.38
CA PHE A 124 1.90 -6.83 -21.68
C PHE A 124 3.03 -5.83 -21.89
N GLU A 125 2.63 -4.57 -22.06
CA GLU A 125 3.49 -3.40 -21.95
C GLU A 125 3.24 -2.71 -20.60
N VAL A 126 4.27 -2.04 -20.08
CA VAL A 126 4.20 -1.39 -18.77
C VAL A 126 4.49 0.10 -18.87
N GLU A 127 3.77 0.89 -18.08
CA GLU A 127 4.10 2.28 -17.80
C GLU A 127 4.34 2.46 -16.31
N LEU A 128 5.49 3.00 -15.94
CA LEU A 128 5.95 3.11 -14.56
C LEU A 128 6.09 4.58 -14.16
N THR A 129 5.49 4.95 -13.03
CA THR A 129 5.47 6.32 -12.52
C THR A 129 5.70 6.30 -11.01
N PRO A 130 6.64 7.11 -10.46
CA PRO A 130 6.74 7.28 -9.02
C PRO A 130 5.42 7.78 -8.45
N TRP A 131 4.98 7.16 -7.36
CA TRP A 131 3.68 7.47 -6.77
C TRP A 131 3.80 7.59 -5.26
N TYR A 132 3.20 8.63 -4.70
CA TYR A 132 3.18 8.88 -3.26
C TYR A 132 1.82 8.44 -2.71
N GLY A 133 1.84 7.51 -1.76
CA GLY A 133 0.65 6.83 -1.26
C GLY A 133 0.78 6.44 0.21
N THR A 134 -0.31 5.96 0.81
CA THR A 134 -0.29 5.56 2.22
C THR A 134 0.62 4.37 2.44
N ALA A 135 1.49 4.45 3.45
CA ALA A 135 2.38 3.38 3.85
C ALA A 135 1.60 2.12 4.29
N ALA A 136 0.35 2.31 4.73
CA ALA A 136 -0.58 1.27 5.15
C ALA A 136 -0.94 0.27 4.05
N LEU A 137 -0.68 0.56 2.77
CA LEU A 137 -0.87 -0.41 1.68
C LEU A 137 -0.13 -1.72 1.94
N GLN A 138 1.04 -1.66 2.60
CA GLN A 138 1.81 -2.86 2.96
C GLN A 138 1.04 -3.81 3.90
N GLU A 139 0.22 -3.26 4.80
CA GLU A 139 -0.59 -4.06 5.73
C GLU A 139 -1.79 -4.71 5.05
N THR A 140 -2.22 -4.19 3.89
CA THR A 140 -3.36 -4.76 3.16
C THR A 140 -3.09 -6.19 2.69
N LEU A 141 -1.83 -6.58 2.48
CA LEU A 141 -1.45 -7.95 2.14
C LEU A 141 -1.86 -8.96 3.24
N LYS A 142 -1.63 -8.62 4.52
CA LYS A 142 -2.01 -9.46 5.66
C LYS A 142 -3.52 -9.58 5.80
N ILE A 143 -4.23 -8.49 5.51
CA ILE A 143 -5.70 -8.47 5.53
C ILE A 143 -6.24 -9.31 4.37
N HIS A 144 -5.68 -9.14 3.17
CA HIS A 144 -6.05 -9.88 1.97
C HIS A 144 -5.95 -11.40 2.21
N GLU A 145 -4.87 -11.88 2.81
CA GLU A 145 -4.73 -13.31 3.13
C GLU A 145 -5.86 -13.83 4.04
N LYS A 146 -6.33 -13.02 4.99
CA LYS A 146 -7.41 -13.41 5.92
C LYS A 146 -8.79 -13.45 5.28
N ILE A 147 -9.01 -12.68 4.20
CA ILE A 147 -10.32 -12.59 3.53
C ILE A 147 -10.39 -13.44 2.25
N THR A 148 -9.26 -13.97 1.79
CA THR A 148 -9.21 -14.89 0.65
C THR A 148 -9.59 -16.30 1.10
N LYS A 149 -10.61 -16.88 0.45
CA LYS A 149 -10.98 -18.29 0.64
C LYS A 149 -9.88 -19.17 0.03
N LYS A 150 -9.42 -20.16 0.80
CA LYS A 150 -8.47 -21.19 0.36
C LYS A 150 -9.20 -22.36 -0.28
#